data_AF-A0A2V7M7E8-F1
#
_entry.id   AF-A0A2V7M7E8-F1
#
_cell.length_a   1.000
_cell.length_b   1.000
_cell.length_c   1.000
_cell.angle_alpha   90.00
_cell.angle_beta   90.00
_cell.angle_gamma   90.00
#
_symmetry.space_group_name_H-M   'P 1'
#
loop_
_entity.id
_entity.type
_entity.pdbx_description
1 polymer ?
#
loop_
_entity_poly.entity_id
_entity_poly.type
_entity_poly.pdbx_seq_one_letter_code
_entity_poly.pdbx_strand_id
1 'polypeptide(L)'
;MALVFAACDTSGSAFTPPTTLSADRATTLATHPVQVTGGGTTTFGADLDGDGDVDGSHFGFSAVIASDGSAQGHFTCLMAGNADFLGLHVMAVQGPVTNGALDGHSFSGTATVKVLNAFGPGVESIFRDIPFVVTVTPGGPGVATLQLTVLGVFDGVPGDVATGNGNYDLARETLTTGQIAIQ
;
A
#
# COMPACT_ATOMS: atom_id res chain seq x y z
N MET A 1 64.89 -44.14 49.65
CA MET A 1 63.55 -44.19 50.24
C MET A 1 62.61 -44.69 49.14
N ALA A 2 62.13 -45.93 49.28
CA ALA A 2 61.20 -46.64 48.37
C ALA A 2 59.81 -45.95 48.36
N LEU A 3 58.93 -46.05 47.35
CA LEU A 3 58.18 -47.17 46.73
C LEU A 3 57.67 -46.68 45.32
N VAL A 4 57.76 -47.32 44.14
CA VAL A 4 57.03 -48.45 43.47
C VAL A 4 55.51 -48.57 43.76
N PHE A 5 54.51 -48.79 42.86
CA PHE A 5 54.35 -49.45 41.54
C PHE A 5 53.03 -49.04 40.79
N ALA A 6 53.01 -49.28 39.46
CA ALA A 6 51.93 -49.84 38.57
C ALA A 6 50.65 -49.01 38.21
N ALA A 7 50.40 -48.65 36.93
CA ALA A 7 49.85 -49.40 35.74
C ALA A 7 48.30 -49.27 35.65
N CYS A 8 47.61 -49.04 34.52
CA CYS A 8 47.64 -49.73 33.21
C CYS A 8 47.14 -48.84 32.03
N ASP A 9 47.55 -49.24 30.82
CA ASP A 9 47.05 -48.90 29.48
C ASP A 9 45.54 -49.08 29.29
N THR A 10 44.93 -48.27 28.40
CA THR A 10 44.00 -48.73 27.34
C THR A 10 43.79 -47.66 26.25
N SER A 11 44.20 -47.99 25.03
CA SER A 11 43.46 -47.90 23.75
C SER A 11 42.56 -46.68 23.45
N GLY A 12 42.81 -45.98 22.34
CA GLY A 12 41.78 -45.12 21.74
C GLY A 12 42.23 -44.29 20.53
N SER A 13 41.76 -44.70 19.37
CA SER A 13 41.97 -44.18 18.02
C SER A 13 41.90 -42.67 17.80
N ALA A 14 42.58 -42.27 16.71
CA ALA A 14 42.54 -41.00 16.00
C ALA A 14 41.19 -40.25 16.03
N PHE A 15 41.27 -38.94 16.25
CA PHE A 15 40.21 -38.01 15.86
C PHE A 15 40.81 -36.79 15.16
N THR A 16 40.83 -36.87 13.83
CA THR A 16 40.96 -35.72 12.93
C THR A 16 39.68 -34.88 13.09
N PRO A 17 39.73 -33.59 13.44
CA PRO A 17 38.53 -32.77 13.39
C PRO A 17 38.11 -32.56 11.92
N PRO A 18 36.81 -32.68 11.60
CA PRO A 18 36.30 -32.60 10.24
C PRO A 18 36.34 -31.15 9.71
N THR A 19 36.57 -31.04 8.41
CA THR A 19 36.29 -29.87 7.57
C THR A 19 34.89 -29.32 7.86
N THR A 20 34.80 -28.10 8.38
CA THR A 20 33.54 -27.34 8.37
C THR A 20 33.49 -26.50 7.10
N LEU A 21 32.85 -27.06 6.08
CA LEU A 21 32.16 -26.28 5.06
C LEU A 21 30.99 -25.57 5.76
N SER A 22 31.07 -24.26 5.97
CA SER A 22 29.86 -23.46 6.22
C SER A 22 30.15 -21.99 5.91
N ALA A 23 30.35 -21.72 4.63
CA ALA A 23 30.04 -20.43 4.02
C ALA A 23 29.04 -20.72 2.90
N ASP A 24 27.94 -21.39 3.25
CA ASP A 24 26.86 -21.67 2.32
C ASP A 24 25.60 -20.91 2.79
N ARG A 25 25.07 -20.12 1.86
CA ARG A 25 23.88 -19.27 1.97
C ARG A 25 23.94 -18.13 2.98
N ALA A 26 24.71 -17.09 2.63
CA ALA A 26 24.04 -15.79 2.60
C ALA A 26 22.90 -15.92 1.58
N THR A 27 21.68 -16.11 2.08
CA THR A 27 20.47 -16.07 1.27
C THR A 27 20.39 -14.66 0.69
N THR A 28 20.98 -14.42 -0.48
CA THR A 28 20.44 -13.42 -1.38
C THR A 28 19.04 -13.90 -1.72
N LEU A 29 18.07 -13.52 -0.88
CA LEU A 29 16.71 -13.30 -1.36
C LEU A 29 16.92 -12.47 -2.62
N ALA A 30 16.67 -13.06 -3.78
CA ALA A 30 16.54 -12.27 -4.97
C ALA A 30 15.32 -11.40 -4.70
N THR A 31 15.59 -10.19 -4.22
CA THR A 31 14.61 -9.21 -3.81
C THR A 31 14.09 -8.60 -5.10
N HIS A 32 13.30 -9.41 -5.80
CA HIS A 32 12.62 -8.99 -7.01
C HIS A 32 11.70 -7.85 -6.62
N PRO A 33 11.65 -6.78 -7.44
CA PRO A 33 10.71 -5.71 -7.18
C PRO A 33 9.28 -6.24 -7.30
N VAL A 34 8.40 -5.76 -6.43
CA VAL A 34 6.98 -6.09 -6.47
C VAL A 34 6.28 -5.13 -7.42
N GLN A 35 5.53 -5.68 -8.37
CA GLN A 35 4.73 -4.89 -9.29
C GLN A 35 3.28 -4.86 -8.83
N VAL A 36 2.74 -3.66 -8.66
CA VAL A 36 1.35 -3.42 -8.24
C VAL A 36 0.66 -2.63 -9.34
N THR A 37 -0.36 -3.23 -9.96
CA THR A 37 -1.11 -2.60 -11.05
C THR A 37 -2.59 -2.71 -10.80
N GLY A 38 -3.34 -1.72 -11.25
CA GLY A 38 -4.78 -1.76 -11.15
C GLY A 38 -5.45 -0.68 -11.95
N GLY A 39 -6.69 -0.93 -12.33
CA GLY A 39 -7.53 0.07 -12.95
C GLY A 39 -8.95 -0.43 -13.14
N GLY A 40 -9.89 0.51 -13.18
CA GLY A 40 -11.31 0.21 -13.31
C GLY A 40 -12.18 1.22 -12.58
N THR A 41 -13.35 0.76 -12.17
CA THR A 41 -14.31 1.52 -11.36
C THR A 41 -14.56 0.85 -10.04
N THR A 42 -14.93 1.65 -9.05
CA THR A 42 -15.20 1.23 -7.69
C THR A 42 -16.50 1.83 -7.17
N THR A 43 -16.98 1.35 -6.03
CA THR A 43 -18.14 1.88 -5.31
C THR A 43 -17.94 1.72 -3.80
N PHE A 44 -18.50 2.63 -3.00
CA PHE A 44 -18.57 2.45 -1.55
C PHE A 44 -19.61 1.41 -1.12
N GLY A 45 -20.52 1.01 -2.02
CA GLY A 45 -21.56 0.03 -1.76
C GLY A 45 -22.71 0.53 -0.88
N ALA A 46 -22.67 1.79 -0.46
CA ALA A 46 -23.74 2.49 0.24
C ALA A 46 -23.73 3.98 -0.16
N ASP A 47 -24.91 4.59 -0.10
CA ASP A 47 -25.10 6.04 -0.14
C ASP A 47 -24.57 6.62 1.18
N LEU A 48 -23.45 7.33 1.10
CA LEU A 48 -22.72 7.77 2.29
C LEU A 48 -23.01 9.21 2.68
N ASP A 49 -23.57 10.05 1.80
CA ASP A 49 -23.98 11.44 2.09
C ASP A 49 -25.49 11.70 2.02
N GLY A 50 -26.28 10.70 1.60
CA GLY A 50 -27.74 10.71 1.65
C GLY A 50 -28.38 11.47 0.49
N ASP A 51 -27.70 11.61 -0.64
CA ASP A 51 -28.23 12.28 -1.83
C ASP A 51 -29.14 11.39 -2.69
N GLY A 52 -29.17 10.09 -2.40
CA GLY A 52 -30.02 9.10 -3.04
C GLY A 52 -29.31 8.21 -4.06
N ASP A 53 -27.99 8.31 -4.23
CA ASP A 53 -27.23 7.38 -5.04
C ASP A 53 -25.94 6.85 -4.37
N VAL A 54 -25.23 5.96 -5.07
CA VAL A 54 -24.09 5.24 -4.49
C VAL A 54 -22.82 5.66 -5.23
N ASP A 55 -22.01 6.43 -4.52
CA ASP A 55 -20.75 6.95 -5.01
C ASP A 55 -19.69 5.88 -5.30
N GLY A 56 -18.67 6.32 -6.07
CA GLY A 56 -17.40 5.63 -6.19
C GLY A 56 -16.43 6.29 -7.16
N SER A 57 -15.26 5.67 -7.33
CA SER A 57 -14.17 6.24 -8.12
C SER A 57 -13.87 5.47 -9.40
N HIS A 58 -13.40 6.18 -10.42
CA HIS A 58 -12.57 5.61 -11.48
C HIS A 58 -11.11 5.68 -11.02
N PHE A 59 -10.36 4.60 -11.15
CA PHE A 59 -8.98 4.58 -10.68
C PHE A 59 -8.04 3.93 -11.69
N GLY A 60 -6.76 4.24 -11.56
CA GLY A 60 -5.67 3.62 -12.31
C GLY A 60 -4.34 3.82 -11.61
N PHE A 61 -3.55 2.77 -11.53
CA PHE A 61 -2.18 2.84 -11.04
C PHE A 61 -1.27 1.76 -11.62
N SER A 62 0.00 2.08 -11.62
CA SER A 62 1.10 1.13 -11.82
C SER A 62 2.25 1.58 -10.94
N ALA A 63 2.76 0.67 -10.12
CA ALA A 63 3.91 0.90 -9.26
C ALA A 63 4.84 -0.32 -9.29
N VAL A 64 6.14 -0.04 -9.27
CA VAL A 64 7.20 -1.03 -9.07
C VAL A 64 7.90 -0.67 -7.77
N ILE A 65 7.83 -1.56 -6.80
CA ILE A 65 8.34 -1.37 -5.44
C ILE A 65 9.65 -2.15 -5.33
N ALA A 66 10.75 -1.43 -5.17
CA ALA A 66 12.05 -2.01 -4.92
C ALA A 66 12.12 -2.61 -3.51
N SER A 67 13.15 -3.39 -3.28
CA SER A 67 13.36 -4.13 -2.04
C SER A 67 13.67 -3.30 -0.80
N ASP A 68 14.03 -2.04 -1.00
CA ASP A 68 14.20 -1.05 0.05
C ASP A 68 12.90 -0.27 0.36
N GLY A 69 11.79 -0.61 -0.33
CA GLY A 69 10.50 0.06 -0.20
C GLY A 69 10.37 1.33 -1.05
N SER A 70 11.44 1.77 -1.72
CA SER A 70 11.33 2.83 -2.72
C SER A 70 10.49 2.35 -3.90
N ALA A 71 9.70 3.25 -4.48
CA ALA A 71 8.81 2.89 -5.57
C ALA A 71 8.88 3.89 -6.72
N GLN A 72 8.53 3.41 -7.90
CA GLN A 72 8.32 4.23 -9.08
C GLN A 72 6.99 3.87 -9.72
N GLY A 73 6.23 4.87 -10.15
CA GLY A 73 4.90 4.63 -10.68
C GLY A 73 4.05 5.87 -10.68
N HIS A 74 2.77 5.67 -10.97
CA HIS A 74 1.77 6.73 -10.92
C HIS A 74 0.46 6.20 -10.38
N PHE A 75 -0.22 7.03 -9.62
CA PHE A 75 -1.56 6.79 -9.11
C PHE A 75 -2.51 7.89 -9.60
N THR A 76 -3.70 7.47 -10.01
CA THR A 76 -4.80 8.34 -10.38
C THR A 76 -6.07 7.77 -9.78
N CYS A 77 -6.76 8.58 -9.00
CA CYS A 77 -8.14 8.36 -8.61
C CYS A 77 -8.95 9.55 -9.10
N LEU A 78 -9.93 9.29 -9.96
CA LEU A 78 -10.90 10.24 -10.47
C LEU A 78 -12.25 9.90 -9.84
N MET A 79 -12.70 10.74 -8.92
CA MET A 79 -14.08 10.70 -8.42
C MET A 79 -15.03 11.50 -9.34
N ALA A 80 -14.55 11.91 -10.52
CA ALA A 80 -15.34 12.66 -11.49
C ALA A 80 -16.21 11.73 -12.33
N GLY A 81 -17.53 11.89 -12.24
CA GLY A 81 -18.49 11.28 -13.18
C GLY A 81 -19.36 10.14 -12.64
N ASN A 82 -19.34 9.86 -11.33
CA ASN A 82 -20.21 8.87 -10.68
C ASN A 82 -21.20 9.48 -9.66
N ALA A 83 -21.56 10.76 -9.84
CA ALA A 83 -22.44 11.58 -8.97
C ALA A 83 -21.79 11.99 -7.63
N ASP A 84 -22.50 12.79 -6.84
CA ASP A 84 -21.94 13.74 -5.86
C ASP A 84 -21.09 13.04 -4.79
N PHE A 85 -19.77 13.14 -4.89
CA PHE A 85 -18.90 12.48 -3.92
C PHE A 85 -19.04 13.06 -2.52
N LEU A 86 -19.87 12.46 -1.67
CA LEU A 86 -19.88 12.73 -0.23
C LEU A 86 -20.13 14.20 0.16
N GLY A 87 -20.84 14.96 -0.67
CA GLY A 87 -20.99 16.43 -0.56
C GLY A 87 -19.73 17.25 -0.85
N LEU A 88 -18.58 16.62 -1.10
CA LEU A 88 -17.34 17.24 -1.57
C LEU A 88 -17.08 16.87 -3.02
N HIS A 89 -17.09 17.83 -3.93
CA HIS A 89 -16.73 17.53 -5.31
C HIS A 89 -15.20 17.37 -5.46
N VAL A 90 -14.57 16.37 -4.83
CA VAL A 90 -13.15 16.07 -5.03
C VAL A 90 -12.97 15.58 -6.46
N MET A 91 -12.43 16.44 -7.31
CA MET A 91 -12.19 16.16 -8.72
C MET A 91 -10.74 15.73 -8.93
N ALA A 92 -10.41 14.55 -8.41
CA ALA A 92 -9.17 13.81 -8.64
C ALA A 92 -8.00 14.02 -7.68
N VAL A 93 -7.35 12.88 -7.39
CA VAL A 93 -6.08 12.74 -6.69
C VAL A 93 -5.11 12.03 -7.62
N GLN A 94 -4.00 12.69 -7.96
CA GLN A 94 -3.06 12.20 -8.96
C GLN A 94 -1.63 12.51 -8.57
N GLY A 95 -0.73 11.53 -8.67
CA GLY A 95 0.67 11.78 -8.38
C GLY A 95 1.59 10.57 -8.55
N PRO A 96 2.91 10.80 -8.51
CA PRO A 96 3.89 9.73 -8.52
C PRO A 96 3.76 8.86 -7.27
N VAL A 97 3.93 7.55 -7.48
CA VAL A 97 4.16 6.60 -6.38
C VAL A 97 5.66 6.59 -6.10
N THR A 98 6.03 6.84 -4.84
CA THR A 98 7.43 7.00 -4.42
C THR A 98 7.85 6.03 -3.32
N ASN A 99 6.90 5.47 -2.58
CA ASN A 99 7.13 4.40 -1.60
C ASN A 99 6.05 3.33 -1.70
N GLY A 100 6.36 2.12 -1.25
CA GLY A 100 5.39 1.05 -1.14
C GLY A 100 5.80 -0.05 -0.17
N ALA A 101 4.79 -0.80 0.29
CA ALA A 101 5.00 -1.98 1.12
C ALA A 101 5.54 -3.13 0.26
N LEU A 102 6.46 -3.91 0.82
CA LEU A 102 7.11 -5.02 0.12
C LEU A 102 6.16 -6.20 -0.20
N ASP A 103 4.94 -6.16 0.31
CA ASP A 103 3.87 -7.10 -0.04
C ASP A 103 2.94 -6.56 -1.15
N GLY A 104 3.17 -5.33 -1.61
CA GLY A 104 2.38 -4.66 -2.64
C GLY A 104 0.99 -4.20 -2.22
N HIS A 105 0.59 -4.40 -0.96
CA HIS A 105 -0.75 -4.06 -0.48
C HIS A 105 -0.93 -2.58 -0.17
N SER A 106 0.14 -1.80 -0.13
CA SER A 106 0.06 -0.36 0.06
C SER A 106 1.16 0.38 -0.67
N PHE A 107 0.85 1.58 -1.14
CA PHE A 107 1.81 2.49 -1.75
C PHE A 107 1.43 3.95 -1.49
N SER A 108 2.39 4.85 -1.61
CA SER A 108 2.22 6.25 -1.23
C SER A 108 3.09 7.20 -2.05
N GLY A 109 2.75 8.48 -1.97
CA GLY A 109 3.53 9.55 -2.59
C GLY A 109 2.96 10.92 -2.26
N THR A 110 3.26 11.89 -3.10
CA THR A 110 2.62 13.20 -3.07
C THR A 110 1.77 13.39 -4.32
N ALA A 111 0.61 14.01 -4.16
CA ALA A 111 -0.37 14.18 -5.21
C ALA A 111 -0.71 15.66 -5.42
N THR A 112 -1.17 15.94 -6.64
CA THR A 112 -2.07 17.05 -6.89
C THR A 112 -3.48 16.58 -6.56
N VAL A 113 -4.15 17.31 -5.68
CA VAL A 113 -5.56 17.10 -5.32
C VAL A 113 -6.35 18.26 -5.86
N LYS A 114 -7.32 17.99 -6.74
CA LYS A 114 -8.23 19.03 -7.19
C LYS A 114 -9.59 18.79 -6.59
N VAL A 115 -10.21 19.85 -6.10
CA VAL A 115 -11.52 19.82 -5.44
C VAL A 115 -12.34 20.98 -5.93
N LEU A 116 -13.56 20.72 -6.35
CA LEU A 116 -14.58 21.70 -6.59
C LEU A 116 -15.40 21.87 -5.30
N ASN A 117 -15.86 23.08 -5.04
CA ASN A 117 -16.71 23.44 -3.90
C ASN A 117 -16.04 23.42 -2.52
N ALA A 118 -14.74 23.12 -2.39
CA ALA A 118 -14.02 23.12 -1.11
C ALA A 118 -14.14 24.46 -0.34
N PHE A 119 -14.19 25.59 -1.06
CA PHE A 119 -14.32 26.94 -0.48
C PHE A 119 -15.59 27.66 -0.92
N GLY A 120 -16.63 26.91 -1.30
CA GLY A 120 -17.93 27.42 -1.71
C GLY A 120 -18.32 27.08 -3.15
N PRO A 121 -19.60 27.24 -3.51
CA PRO A 121 -20.13 26.76 -4.79
C PRO A 121 -19.40 27.31 -6.02
N GLY A 122 -19.00 26.43 -6.92
CA GLY A 122 -18.32 26.75 -8.18
C GLY A 122 -16.81 27.03 -8.04
N VAL A 123 -16.22 26.91 -6.85
CA VAL A 123 -14.81 27.20 -6.62
C VAL A 123 -13.95 25.96 -6.82
N GLU A 124 -13.15 25.93 -7.89
CA GLU A 124 -12.10 24.93 -8.06
C GLU A 124 -10.86 25.29 -7.23
N SER A 125 -10.37 24.32 -6.47
CA SER A 125 -9.20 24.40 -5.61
C SER A 125 -8.21 23.33 -6.02
N ILE A 126 -6.94 23.71 -6.18
CA ILE A 126 -5.85 22.81 -6.55
C ILE A 126 -4.80 22.85 -5.45
N PHE A 127 -4.66 21.73 -4.75
CA PHE A 127 -3.63 21.51 -3.76
C PHE A 127 -2.51 20.69 -4.38
N ARG A 128 -1.26 21.03 -4.06
CA ARG A 128 -0.05 20.38 -4.59
C ARG A 128 0.76 19.83 -3.44
N ASP A 129 1.57 18.82 -3.77
CA ASP A 129 2.51 18.19 -2.83
C ASP A 129 1.80 17.59 -1.60
N ILE A 130 0.58 17.12 -1.81
CA ILE A 130 -0.25 16.55 -0.75
C ILE A 130 0.10 15.08 -0.56
N PRO A 131 0.55 14.66 0.63
CA PRO A 131 0.85 13.25 0.86
C PRO A 131 -0.41 12.40 0.76
N PHE A 132 -0.29 11.23 0.14
CA PHE A 132 -1.37 10.26 0.04
C PHE A 132 -0.87 8.84 0.33
N VAL A 133 -1.78 7.99 0.80
CA VAL A 133 -1.56 6.55 0.96
C VAL A 133 -2.72 5.82 0.29
N VAL A 134 -2.40 4.75 -0.43
CA VAL A 134 -3.39 3.82 -0.98
C VAL A 134 -3.16 2.45 -0.37
N THR A 135 -4.24 1.79 0.04
CA THR A 135 -4.25 0.39 0.43
C THR A 135 -5.13 -0.39 -0.53
N VAL A 136 -4.65 -1.55 -0.98
CA VAL A 136 -5.34 -2.38 -1.97
C VAL A 136 -5.45 -3.83 -1.55
N THR A 137 -6.54 -4.47 -1.97
CA THR A 137 -6.69 -5.93 -1.98
C THR A 137 -6.75 -6.37 -3.44
N PRO A 138 -5.88 -7.28 -3.90
CA PRO A 138 -5.89 -7.77 -5.27
C PRO A 138 -7.13 -8.62 -5.57
N GLY A 139 -7.53 -8.64 -6.84
CA GLY A 139 -8.71 -9.37 -7.30
C GLY A 139 -9.44 -8.67 -8.46
N GLY A 140 -10.58 -9.23 -8.83
CA GLY A 140 -11.51 -8.64 -9.79
C GLY A 140 -12.72 -7.99 -9.10
N PRO A 141 -13.78 -7.71 -9.87
CA PRO A 141 -15.01 -7.12 -9.35
C PRO A 141 -15.62 -7.88 -8.17
N GLY A 142 -16.09 -7.15 -7.16
CA GLY A 142 -16.69 -7.69 -5.94
C GLY A 142 -15.69 -8.30 -4.93
N VAL A 143 -14.40 -8.36 -5.28
CA VAL A 143 -13.34 -8.94 -4.42
C VAL A 143 -12.24 -7.92 -4.14
N ALA A 144 -11.73 -7.27 -5.19
CA ALA A 144 -10.70 -6.26 -5.03
C ALA A 144 -11.25 -5.02 -4.33
N THR A 145 -10.40 -4.42 -3.50
CA THR A 145 -10.75 -3.22 -2.75
C THR A 145 -9.66 -2.18 -2.87
N LEU A 146 -10.04 -0.92 -2.80
CA LEU A 146 -9.15 0.23 -2.76
C LEU A 146 -9.57 1.13 -1.60
N GLN A 147 -8.59 1.67 -0.88
CA GLN A 147 -8.82 2.71 0.11
C GLN A 147 -7.76 3.78 -0.06
N LEU A 148 -8.19 5.03 -0.21
CA LEU A 148 -7.32 6.19 -0.35
C LEU A 148 -7.37 7.01 0.94
N THR A 149 -6.22 7.43 1.42
CA THR A 149 -6.09 8.46 2.46
C THR A 149 -5.33 9.64 1.88
N VAL A 150 -5.89 10.84 2.01
CA VAL A 150 -5.24 12.12 1.65
C VAL A 150 -4.88 12.84 2.94
N LEU A 151 -3.59 13.11 3.16
CA LEU A 151 -3.09 13.58 4.45
C LEU A 151 -3.05 15.12 4.51
N GLY A 152 -3.63 15.70 5.57
CA GLY A 152 -3.43 17.13 5.89
C GLY A 152 -4.20 18.15 5.05
N VAL A 153 -5.26 17.75 4.32
CA VAL A 153 -6.01 18.68 3.43
C VAL A 153 -7.45 18.91 3.85
N PHE A 154 -8.14 17.88 4.30
CA PHE A 154 -9.52 17.94 4.77
C PHE A 154 -9.61 17.25 6.11
N ASP A 155 -10.51 17.69 6.98
CA ASP A 155 -10.64 17.21 8.37
C ASP A 155 -12.04 16.66 8.71
N GLY A 156 -12.78 16.21 7.70
CA GLY A 156 -14.01 15.43 7.85
C GLY A 156 -15.19 15.96 7.05
N VAL A 157 -15.82 15.04 6.32
CA VAL A 157 -17.12 15.10 5.62
C VAL A 157 -17.68 13.67 5.55
N PRO A 158 -18.88 13.40 5.00
CA PRO A 158 -19.32 12.02 4.78
C PRO A 158 -18.24 11.14 4.12
N GLY A 159 -18.22 9.85 4.47
CA GLY A 159 -17.22 8.88 3.97
C GLY A 159 -15.77 9.03 4.46
N ASP A 160 -15.45 10.03 5.30
CA ASP A 160 -14.25 10.01 6.14
C ASP A 160 -14.41 9.02 7.30
N VAL A 161 -13.60 7.97 7.33
CA VAL A 161 -13.69 6.92 8.36
C VAL A 161 -13.06 7.32 9.70
N ALA A 162 -12.31 8.43 9.76
CA ALA A 162 -11.59 8.86 10.96
C ALA A 162 -11.61 10.38 11.16
N THR A 163 -12.80 10.96 11.28
CA THR A 163 -13.03 12.40 11.48
C THR A 163 -12.19 13.02 12.61
N GLY A 164 -11.63 14.20 12.36
CA GLY A 164 -10.92 15.00 13.38
C GLY A 164 -9.43 14.67 13.56
N ASN A 165 -8.86 13.82 12.70
CA ASN A 165 -7.42 13.53 12.69
C ASN A 165 -6.62 14.42 11.71
N GLY A 166 -7.30 15.30 10.96
CA GLY A 166 -6.70 16.19 9.97
C GLY A 166 -6.38 15.53 8.62
N ASN A 167 -6.85 14.31 8.37
CA ASN A 167 -6.75 13.60 7.12
C ASN A 167 -8.14 13.39 6.52
N TYR A 168 -8.15 13.02 5.24
CA TYR A 168 -9.32 12.51 4.58
C TYR A 168 -9.15 11.01 4.33
N ASP A 169 -9.70 10.20 5.22
CA ASP A 169 -9.61 8.74 5.16
C ASP A 169 -10.85 8.20 4.44
N LEU A 170 -10.78 8.04 3.11
CA LEU A 170 -11.93 7.53 2.37
C LEU A 170 -12.34 6.17 2.91
N ALA A 171 -13.65 5.92 2.95
CA ALA A 171 -14.19 4.60 3.11
C ALA A 171 -13.62 3.64 2.06
N ARG A 172 -13.57 2.36 2.42
CA ARG A 172 -13.09 1.34 1.50
C ARG A 172 -14.05 1.21 0.32
N GLU A 173 -13.51 1.29 -0.88
CA GLU A 173 -14.26 1.08 -2.11
C GLU A 173 -14.03 -0.35 -2.62
N THR A 174 -15.08 -0.94 -3.19
CA THR A 174 -15.05 -2.27 -3.82
C THR A 174 -15.04 -2.12 -5.34
N LEU A 175 -14.20 -2.86 -6.04
CA LEU A 175 -14.17 -2.85 -7.51
C LEU A 175 -15.52 -3.30 -8.09
N THR A 176 -16.03 -2.52 -9.04
CA THR A 176 -17.20 -2.87 -9.86
C THR A 176 -16.78 -3.30 -11.27
N THR A 177 -15.68 -2.76 -11.80
CA THR A 177 -15.07 -3.18 -13.06
C THR A 177 -13.55 -3.19 -12.96
N GLY A 178 -12.88 -3.88 -13.90
CA GLY A 178 -11.42 -3.92 -13.97
C GLY A 178 -10.78 -4.91 -13.01
N GLN A 179 -9.56 -4.63 -12.56
CA GLN A 179 -8.76 -5.54 -11.73
C GLN A 179 -7.67 -4.82 -10.92
N ILE A 180 -7.22 -5.46 -9.85
CA ILE A 180 -5.99 -5.14 -9.12
C ILE A 180 -5.13 -6.40 -9.06
N ALA A 181 -3.85 -6.27 -9.40
CA ALA A 181 -2.86 -7.34 -9.39
C ALA A 181 -1.59 -6.91 -8.63
N ILE A 182 -1.03 -7.87 -7.88
CA ILE A 182 0.28 -7.79 -7.22
C ILE A 182 1.10 -8.96 -7.77
N GLN A 183 2.31 -8.69 -8.24
CA GLN A 183 3.20 -9.65 -8.91
C GLN A 183 4.62 -9.57 -8.37
#